data_AF-A0AAD5CZV4-F1
#
_entry.id   AF-A0AAD5CZV4-F1
#
_cell.length_a   1.000
_cell.length_b   1.000
_cell.length_c   1.000
_cell.angle_alpha   90.00
_cell.angle_beta   90.00
_cell.angle_gamma   90.00
#
_symmetry.space_group_name_H-M   'P 1'
#
loop_
_entity.id
_entity.type
_entity.pdbx_description
1 polymer ?
#
loop_
_entity_poly.entity_id
_entity_poly.type
_entity_poly.pdbx_seq_one_letter_code
_entity_poly.pdbx_strand_id
1 'polypeptide(L)'
;DLPRTFPGHPWLDTPEGHASLRRVLVGYSFRDSDVGYCQGLNYVAALLLLVMKTEEDAFWMLAVLLENVLVNDCYSNNLSGCHVEQRVFKDLLKKKCPSVYAHLEALEFDVSLVATEWFLCLFSKSLPSETTLRVWDVLFYEGAKVLLNMALAIFKMKEEELLMANHVGDVINIIQNTTHHLFDPDELLIVAFDKLGFMSTNISKERKKQEPAVMAELDQRLRRLNSSNLDENS
;
A
#
# COMPACT_ATOMS: atom_id res chain seq x y z
N ASP A 1 14.75 -10.04 0.51
CA ASP A 1 13.81 -9.20 1.29
C ASP A 1 14.15 -9.05 2.76
N LEU A 2 14.46 -10.13 3.49
CA LEU A 2 14.75 -10.03 4.93
C LEU A 2 15.84 -8.97 5.27
N PRO A 3 17.04 -8.96 4.65
CA PRO A 3 18.11 -8.03 5.06
C PRO A 3 17.82 -6.54 4.79
N ARG A 4 16.81 -6.23 3.97
CA ARG A 4 16.39 -4.86 3.65
C ARG A 4 15.16 -4.41 4.43
N THR A 5 14.68 -5.24 5.36
CA THR A 5 13.47 -4.98 6.17
C THR A 5 13.89 -4.32 7.47
N PHE A 6 13.56 -3.03 7.64
CA PHE A 6 13.96 -2.21 8.81
C PHE A 6 15.45 -2.35 9.17
N PRO A 7 16.37 -2.03 8.22
CA PRO A 7 17.80 -2.18 8.43
C PRO A 7 18.26 -1.35 9.65
N GLY A 8 19.14 -1.93 10.48
CA GLY A 8 19.60 -1.30 11.71
C GLY A 8 18.67 -1.44 12.92
N HIS A 9 17.49 -2.06 12.78
CA HIS A 9 16.64 -2.34 13.94
C HIS A 9 17.31 -3.38 14.86
N PRO A 10 17.47 -3.13 16.18
CA PRO A 10 18.34 -3.93 17.06
C PRO A 10 18.04 -5.43 17.10
N TRP A 11 16.77 -5.82 17.03
CA TRP A 11 16.36 -7.24 17.05
C TRP A 11 16.17 -7.84 15.65
N LEU A 12 15.41 -7.17 14.77
CA LEU A 12 15.15 -7.65 13.40
C LEU A 12 16.43 -7.85 12.57
N ASP A 13 17.43 -6.98 12.73
CA ASP A 13 18.71 -7.06 12.00
C ASP A 13 19.70 -8.04 12.67
N THR A 14 19.17 -9.14 13.22
CA THR A 14 19.94 -10.25 13.78
C THR A 14 19.61 -11.54 13.04
N PRO A 15 20.48 -12.58 13.09
CA PRO A 15 20.15 -13.88 12.52
C PRO A 15 18.83 -14.47 13.05
N GLU A 16 18.53 -14.25 14.34
CA GLU A 16 17.30 -14.72 14.98
C GLU A 16 16.07 -13.95 14.46
N GLY A 17 16.13 -12.62 14.40
CA GLY A 17 15.06 -11.79 13.85
C GLY A 17 14.74 -12.14 12.39
N HIS A 18 15.78 -12.30 11.57
CA HIS A 18 15.64 -12.78 10.19
C HIS A 18 15.06 -14.19 10.10
N ALA A 19 15.44 -15.10 11.00
CA ALA A 19 14.89 -16.46 11.02
C ALA A 19 13.40 -16.46 11.40
N SER A 20 12.99 -15.66 12.39
CA SER A 20 11.60 -15.51 12.79
C SER A 20 10.74 -14.92 11.67
N LEU A 21 11.20 -13.81 11.07
CA LEU A 21 10.52 -13.21 9.91
C LEU A 21 10.40 -14.18 8.73
N ARG A 22 11.45 -14.98 8.46
CA ARG A 22 11.40 -16.03 7.45
C ARG A 22 10.32 -17.05 7.75
N ARG A 23 10.25 -17.57 8.98
CA ARG A 23 9.28 -18.61 9.37
C ARG A 23 7.84 -18.11 9.22
N VAL A 24 7.54 -16.88 9.64
CA VAL A 24 6.20 -16.29 9.45
C VAL A 24 5.85 -16.19 7.96
N LEU A 25 6.73 -15.59 7.15
CA LEU A 25 6.47 -15.39 5.72
C LEU A 25 6.37 -16.71 4.95
N VAL A 26 7.26 -17.66 5.23
CA VAL A 26 7.23 -19.00 4.63
C VAL A 26 5.98 -19.75 5.09
N GLY A 27 5.65 -19.71 6.37
CA GLY A 27 4.43 -20.30 6.91
C GLY A 27 3.20 -19.76 6.19
N TYR A 28 3.14 -18.45 5.92
CA TYR A 28 2.01 -17.87 5.21
C TYR A 28 1.96 -18.32 3.75
N SER A 29 3.12 -18.38 3.08
CA SER A 29 3.19 -18.89 1.70
C SER A 29 2.73 -20.34 1.53
N PHE A 30 2.78 -21.15 2.59
CA PHE A 30 2.21 -22.50 2.60
C PHE A 30 0.71 -22.52 2.93
N ARG A 31 0.23 -21.54 3.71
CA ARG A 31 -1.19 -21.40 4.05
C ARG A 31 -2.02 -20.98 2.84
N ASP A 32 -1.50 -20.02 2.08
CA ASP A 32 -2.09 -19.56 0.84
C ASP A 32 -1.03 -19.62 -0.27
N SER A 33 -1.03 -20.74 -1.01
CA SER A 33 -0.09 -20.97 -2.10
C SER A 33 -0.39 -20.15 -3.35
N ASP A 34 -1.60 -19.62 -3.48
CA ASP A 34 -1.99 -18.78 -4.63
C ASP A 34 -1.39 -17.38 -4.50
N VAL A 35 -1.31 -16.87 -3.26
CA VAL A 35 -0.54 -15.67 -2.90
C VAL A 35 0.95 -15.98 -2.82
N GLY A 36 1.31 -17.08 -2.16
CA GLY A 36 2.70 -17.44 -1.89
C GLY A 36 3.43 -16.34 -1.10
N TYR A 37 4.51 -15.80 -1.67
CA TYR A 37 5.20 -14.62 -1.13
C TYR A 37 5.13 -13.47 -2.12
N CYS A 38 4.44 -12.39 -1.73
CA CYS A 38 4.47 -11.12 -2.45
C CYS A 38 5.47 -10.15 -1.81
N GLN A 39 6.27 -9.49 -2.66
CA GLN A 39 7.16 -8.42 -2.24
C GLN A 39 6.37 -7.29 -1.55
N GLY A 40 6.82 -6.88 -0.36
CA GLY A 40 6.11 -5.91 0.49
C GLY A 40 5.64 -6.52 1.80
N LEU A 41 5.24 -7.81 1.79
CA LEU A 41 4.80 -8.54 2.98
C LEU A 41 5.88 -8.62 4.07
N ASN A 42 7.15 -8.56 3.68
CA ASN A 42 8.26 -8.55 4.63
C ASN A 42 8.16 -7.40 5.64
N TYR A 43 7.74 -6.19 5.23
CA TYR A 43 7.59 -5.06 6.17
C TYR A 43 6.38 -5.23 7.07
N VAL A 44 5.28 -5.75 6.53
CA VAL A 44 4.05 -6.04 7.28
C VAL A 44 4.32 -7.09 8.35
N ALA A 45 4.87 -8.24 7.97
CA ALA A 45 5.18 -9.33 8.88
C ALA A 45 6.23 -8.94 9.93
N ALA A 46 7.25 -8.15 9.54
CA ALA A 46 8.26 -7.66 10.47
C ALA A 46 7.67 -6.73 11.53
N LEU A 47 6.79 -5.80 11.14
CA LEU A 47 6.16 -4.91 12.11
C LEU A 47 5.23 -5.69 13.06
N LEU A 48 4.48 -6.67 12.55
CA LEU A 48 3.68 -7.58 13.40
C LEU A 48 4.56 -8.33 14.41
N LEU A 49 5.70 -8.86 13.99
CA LEU A 49 6.65 -9.53 14.90
C LEU A 49 7.18 -8.62 16.01
N LEU A 50 7.32 -7.33 15.73
CA LEU A 50 7.80 -6.36 16.73
C LEU A 50 6.75 -6.03 17.79
N VAL A 51 5.46 -6.12 17.47
CA VAL A 51 4.38 -5.70 18.38
C VAL A 51 3.59 -6.85 18.98
N MET A 52 3.65 -8.04 18.38
CA MET A 52 3.01 -9.24 18.90
C MET A 52 3.90 -9.95 19.91
N LYS A 53 3.28 -10.66 20.85
CA LYS A 53 3.99 -11.35 21.93
C LYS A 53 4.75 -12.59 21.45
N THR A 54 4.24 -13.24 20.41
CA THR A 54 4.78 -14.49 19.89
C THR A 54 4.81 -14.49 18.37
N GLU A 55 5.65 -15.36 17.80
CA GLU A 55 5.71 -15.60 16.35
C GLU A 55 4.38 -16.14 15.80
N GLU A 56 3.70 -16.97 16.59
CA GLU A 56 2.39 -17.53 16.24
C GLU A 56 1.31 -16.43 16.18
N ASP A 57 1.28 -15.52 17.15
CA ASP A 57 0.36 -14.38 17.13
C ASP A 57 0.62 -13.49 15.90
N ALA A 58 1.88 -13.22 15.58
CA ALA A 58 2.25 -12.44 14.39
C ALA A 58 1.79 -13.13 13.09
N PHE A 59 1.93 -14.46 13.02
CA PHE A 59 1.45 -15.24 11.88
C PHE A 59 -0.08 -15.16 11.73
N TRP A 60 -0.84 -15.39 12.81
CA TRP A 60 -2.30 -15.35 12.73
C TRP A 60 -2.83 -13.94 12.47
N MET A 61 -2.18 -12.91 13.01
CA MET A 61 -2.51 -11.52 12.69
C MET A 61 -2.24 -11.19 11.22
N LEU A 62 -1.14 -11.69 10.64
CA LEU A 62 -0.88 -11.56 9.21
C LEU A 62 -1.98 -12.26 8.39
N ALA A 63 -2.38 -13.47 8.78
CA ALA A 63 -3.44 -14.20 8.09
C ALA A 63 -4.77 -13.45 8.10
N VAL A 64 -5.21 -12.96 9.26
CA VAL A 64 -6.44 -12.15 9.39
C VAL A 64 -6.37 -10.90 8.53
N LEU A 65 -5.23 -10.21 8.52
CA LEU A 65 -5.04 -9.00 7.74
C LEU A 65 -5.26 -9.27 6.25
N LEU A 66 -4.59 -10.30 5.71
CA LEU A 66 -4.61 -10.60 4.28
C LEU A 66 -5.93 -11.24 3.83
N GLU A 67 -6.55 -12.09 4.66
CA GLU A 67 -7.73 -12.88 4.29
C GLU A 67 -9.06 -12.20 4.64
N ASN A 68 -9.08 -11.28 5.61
CA ASN A 68 -10.32 -10.74 6.16
C ASN A 68 -10.40 -9.21 6.18
N VAL A 69 -9.26 -8.51 6.25
CA VAL A 69 -9.25 -7.04 6.38
C VAL A 69 -8.99 -6.35 5.05
N LEU A 70 -8.04 -6.88 4.27
CA LEU A 70 -7.62 -6.32 3.00
C LEU A 70 -8.56 -6.67 1.85
N VAL A 71 -8.40 -5.95 0.73
CA VAL A 71 -9.12 -6.26 -0.50
C VAL A 71 -8.59 -7.57 -1.07
N ASN A 72 -9.49 -8.42 -1.57
CA ASN A 72 -9.15 -9.64 -2.27
C ASN A 72 -8.13 -9.38 -3.39
N ASP A 73 -7.28 -10.37 -3.63
CA ASP A 73 -6.29 -10.36 -4.71
C ASP A 73 -5.25 -9.23 -4.65
N CYS A 74 -5.15 -8.51 -3.52
CA CYS A 74 -4.14 -7.45 -3.32
C CYS A 74 -2.71 -7.98 -3.48
N TYR A 75 -2.46 -9.19 -3.01
CA TYR A 75 -1.17 -9.90 -3.10
C TYR A 75 -1.18 -11.07 -4.10
N SER A 76 -2.16 -11.13 -4.99
CA SER A 76 -2.19 -12.13 -6.07
C SER A 76 -1.00 -11.98 -7.02
N ASN A 77 -0.69 -13.00 -7.81
CA ASN A 77 0.44 -12.97 -8.76
C ASN A 77 0.43 -11.79 -9.75
N ASN A 78 -0.74 -11.25 -10.07
CA ASN A 78 -0.90 -10.10 -10.97
C ASN A 78 -1.24 -8.79 -10.22
N LEU A 79 -1.27 -8.83 -8.88
CA LEU A 79 -1.60 -7.69 -8.00
C LEU A 79 -2.90 -6.98 -8.38
N SER A 80 -3.88 -7.73 -8.90
CA SER A 80 -5.13 -7.16 -9.41
C SER A 80 -5.88 -6.34 -8.37
N GLY A 81 -5.95 -6.80 -7.12
CA GLY A 81 -6.54 -6.03 -6.02
C GLY A 81 -5.80 -4.73 -5.72
N CYS A 82 -4.46 -4.72 -5.81
CA CYS A 82 -3.64 -3.52 -5.63
C CYS A 82 -3.90 -2.51 -6.75
N HIS A 83 -3.97 -2.98 -8.00
CA HIS A 83 -4.30 -2.13 -9.15
C HIS A 83 -5.71 -1.53 -9.05
N VAL A 84 -6.67 -2.28 -8.50
CA VAL A 84 -8.01 -1.74 -8.19
C VAL A 84 -7.91 -0.61 -7.17
N GLU A 85 -7.20 -0.80 -6.06
CA GLU A 85 -7.00 0.26 -5.06
C GLU A 85 -6.32 1.50 -5.67
N GLN A 86 -5.32 1.34 -6.54
CA GLN A 86 -4.65 2.46 -7.23
C GLN A 86 -5.62 3.25 -8.11
N ARG A 87 -6.49 2.58 -8.86
CA ARG A 87 -7.48 3.26 -9.70
C ARG A 87 -8.56 3.95 -8.87
N VAL A 88 -9.04 3.29 -7.81
CA VAL A 88 -9.98 3.91 -6.87
C VAL A 88 -9.35 5.12 -6.20
N PHE A 89 -8.09 5.03 -5.79
CA PHE A 89 -7.33 6.15 -5.24
C PHE A 89 -7.26 7.32 -6.24
N LYS A 90 -6.93 7.05 -7.52
CA LYS A 90 -6.90 8.07 -8.57
C LYS A 90 -8.27 8.76 -8.74
N ASP A 91 -9.36 8.00 -8.78
CA ASP A 91 -10.73 8.53 -8.84
C ASP A 91 -11.08 9.39 -7.62
N LEU A 92 -10.66 8.96 -6.43
CA LEU A 92 -10.89 9.72 -5.19
C LEU A 92 -10.07 11.01 -5.17
N LEU A 93 -8.82 10.96 -5.62
CA LEU A 93 -7.96 12.14 -5.70
C LEU A 93 -8.57 13.19 -6.62
N LYS A 94 -9.07 12.76 -7.79
CA LYS A 94 -9.83 13.63 -8.72
C LYS A 94 -11.06 14.26 -8.07
N LYS A 95 -11.78 13.50 -7.24
CA LYS A 95 -13.02 13.97 -6.60
C LYS A 95 -12.77 14.89 -5.40
N LYS A 96 -11.73 14.61 -4.61
CA LYS A 96 -11.50 15.24 -3.29
C LYS A 96 -10.40 16.29 -3.29
N CYS A 97 -9.41 16.16 -4.18
CA CYS A 97 -8.32 17.11 -4.39
C CYS A 97 -8.20 17.43 -5.88
N PRO A 98 -9.23 18.02 -6.53
CA PRO A 98 -9.29 18.19 -7.98
C PRO A 98 -8.16 19.08 -8.54
N SER A 99 -7.75 20.11 -7.79
CA SER A 99 -6.59 20.97 -8.05
C SER A 99 -5.30 20.15 -8.17
N VAL A 100 -5.00 19.38 -7.13
CA VAL A 100 -3.83 18.49 -7.07
C VAL A 100 -3.89 17.47 -8.20
N TYR A 101 -5.03 16.80 -8.39
CA TYR A 101 -5.19 15.82 -9.46
C TYR A 101 -4.91 16.41 -10.84
N ALA A 102 -5.48 17.57 -11.16
CA ALA A 102 -5.27 18.22 -12.46
C ALA A 102 -3.80 18.59 -12.68
N HIS A 103 -3.13 19.05 -11.63
CA HIS A 103 -1.70 19.36 -11.67
C HIS A 103 -0.84 18.12 -11.91
N LEU A 104 -1.11 17.03 -11.19
CA LEU A 104 -0.40 15.76 -11.37
C LEU A 104 -0.59 15.19 -12.78
N GLU A 105 -1.79 15.29 -13.35
CA GLU A 105 -2.04 14.85 -14.74
C GLU A 105 -1.27 15.72 -15.75
N ALA A 106 -1.16 17.03 -15.51
CA ALA A 106 -0.36 17.92 -16.35
C ALA A 106 1.15 17.62 -16.28
N LEU A 107 1.61 17.10 -15.14
CA LEU A 107 2.98 16.61 -14.94
C LEU A 107 3.19 15.17 -15.44
N GLU A 108 2.14 14.51 -15.95
CA GLU A 108 2.15 13.09 -16.30
C GLU A 108 2.59 12.19 -15.12
N PHE A 109 2.28 12.61 -13.90
CA PHE A 109 2.62 11.86 -12.70
C PHE A 109 1.66 10.68 -12.49
N ASP A 110 2.21 9.46 -12.50
CA ASP A 110 1.44 8.27 -12.13
C ASP A 110 1.48 8.05 -10.62
N VAL A 111 0.31 8.09 -9.98
CA VAL A 111 0.15 7.81 -8.54
C VAL A 111 0.63 6.41 -8.14
N SER A 112 0.71 5.46 -9.07
CA SER A 112 1.25 4.12 -8.82
C SER A 112 2.71 4.15 -8.34
N LEU A 113 3.47 5.20 -8.69
CA LEU A 113 4.87 5.39 -8.28
C LEU A 113 5.05 5.47 -6.76
N VAL A 114 4.03 5.92 -6.03
CA VAL A 114 4.03 6.00 -4.55
C VAL A 114 3.04 5.02 -3.94
N ALA A 115 1.86 4.86 -4.55
CA ALA A 115 0.75 4.09 -3.98
C ALA A 115 1.00 2.57 -3.98
N THR A 116 1.80 2.04 -4.92
CA THR A 116 2.13 0.60 -4.94
C THR A 116 2.75 0.16 -3.63
N GLU A 117 3.76 0.89 -3.16
CA GLU A 117 4.43 0.59 -1.90
C GLU A 117 3.48 0.76 -0.71
N TRP A 118 2.68 1.83 -0.70
CA TRP A 118 1.75 2.10 0.39
C TRP A 118 0.73 0.99 0.59
N PHE A 119 0.18 0.46 -0.49
CA PHE A 119 -0.85 -0.59 -0.41
C PHE A 119 -0.28 -1.99 -0.19
N LEU A 120 0.93 -2.29 -0.70
CA LEU A 120 1.57 -3.59 -0.48
C LEU A 120 2.34 -3.67 0.85
N CYS A 121 2.80 -2.55 1.39
CA CYS A 121 3.47 -2.50 2.69
C CYS A 121 2.53 -1.98 3.79
N LEU A 122 1.29 -1.60 3.47
CA LEU A 122 0.33 -1.03 4.42
C LEU A 122 0.92 0.15 5.19
N PHE A 123 1.64 1.01 4.46
CA PHE A 123 2.44 2.13 4.97
C PHE A 123 3.60 1.79 5.92
N SER A 124 3.81 0.53 6.31
CA SER A 124 4.86 0.14 7.27
C SER A 124 6.28 0.43 6.81
N LYS A 125 6.51 0.57 5.51
CA LYS A 125 7.79 0.99 4.95
C LYS A 125 7.96 2.52 4.89
N SER A 126 6.86 3.26 4.76
CA SER A 126 6.87 4.67 4.35
C SER A 126 6.56 5.64 5.48
N LEU A 127 5.84 5.21 6.53
CA LEU A 127 5.52 6.00 7.71
C LEU A 127 6.37 5.55 8.91
N PRO A 128 6.63 6.43 9.90
CA PRO A 128 7.14 6.03 11.21
C PRO A 128 6.30 4.90 11.82
N SER A 129 6.93 4.05 12.63
CA SER A 129 6.28 2.88 13.24
C SER A 129 5.06 3.27 14.07
N GLU A 130 5.18 4.32 14.87
CA GLU A 130 4.15 4.85 15.76
C GLU A 130 2.93 5.27 14.96
N THR A 131 3.14 5.97 13.86
CA THR A 131 2.07 6.40 12.95
C THR A 131 1.46 5.22 12.22
N THR A 132 2.29 4.29 11.73
CA THR A 132 1.82 3.06 11.06
C THR A 132 0.91 2.26 11.99
N LEU A 133 1.29 2.08 13.25
CA LEU A 133 0.50 1.30 14.21
C LEU A 133 -0.85 1.97 14.50
N ARG A 134 -0.90 3.30 14.59
CA ARG A 134 -2.18 4.03 14.72
C ARG A 134 -3.05 3.91 13.48
N VAL A 135 -2.46 3.92 12.28
CA VAL A 135 -3.19 3.63 11.04
C VAL A 135 -3.71 2.20 11.05
N TRP A 136 -2.93 1.24 11.55
CA TRP A 136 -3.31 -0.17 11.62
C TRP A 136 -4.43 -0.43 12.63
N ASP A 137 -4.44 0.25 13.77
CA ASP A 137 -5.57 0.17 14.73
C ASP A 137 -6.90 0.50 14.02
N VAL A 138 -6.92 1.56 13.21
CA VAL A 138 -8.10 1.95 12.45
C VAL A 138 -8.34 1.00 11.28
N LEU A 139 -7.29 0.49 10.63
CA LEU A 139 -7.39 -0.50 9.54
C LEU A 139 -8.09 -1.79 10.01
N PHE A 140 -7.72 -2.32 11.18
CA PHE A 140 -8.36 -3.51 11.75
C PHE A 140 -9.81 -3.26 12.13
N TYR A 141 -10.17 -2.03 12.51
CA TYR A 141 -11.53 -1.67 12.89
C TYR A 141 -12.45 -1.34 11.69
N GLU A 142 -11.96 -0.56 10.72
CA GLU A 142 -12.73 0.01 9.61
C GLU A 142 -12.53 -0.70 8.27
N GLY A 143 -11.50 -1.53 8.16
CA GLY A 143 -11.13 -2.27 6.95
C GLY A 143 -10.28 -1.50 5.94
N ALA A 144 -9.96 -2.15 4.81
CA ALA A 144 -9.00 -1.67 3.80
C ALA A 144 -9.18 -0.23 3.29
N LYS A 145 -10.40 0.33 3.35
CA LYS A 145 -10.69 1.71 2.91
C LYS A 145 -9.83 2.76 3.65
N VAL A 146 -9.33 2.43 4.83
CA VAL A 146 -8.43 3.28 5.62
C VAL A 146 -7.15 3.61 4.84
N LEU A 147 -6.61 2.67 4.07
CA LEU A 147 -5.40 2.91 3.28
C LEU A 147 -5.61 4.01 2.23
N LEU A 148 -6.77 4.02 1.58
CA LEU A 148 -7.18 5.07 0.64
C LEU A 148 -7.35 6.42 1.34
N ASN A 149 -7.93 6.43 2.55
CA ASN A 149 -8.07 7.66 3.35
C ASN A 149 -6.69 8.25 3.70
N MET A 150 -5.75 7.41 4.15
CA MET A 150 -4.40 7.86 4.51
C MET A 150 -3.67 8.41 3.29
N ALA A 151 -3.75 7.71 2.15
CA ALA A 151 -3.16 8.16 0.90
C ALA A 151 -3.73 9.55 0.50
N LEU A 152 -5.04 9.73 0.52
CA LEU A 152 -5.66 11.03 0.20
C LEU A 152 -5.25 12.13 1.19
N ALA A 153 -5.18 11.80 2.48
CA ALA A 153 -4.80 12.74 3.51
C ALA A 153 -3.38 13.27 3.29
N ILE A 154 -2.42 12.40 2.94
CA ILE A 154 -1.03 12.80 2.64
C ILE A 154 -1.00 13.82 1.49
N PHE A 155 -1.72 13.56 0.39
CA PHE A 155 -1.80 14.51 -0.72
C PHE A 155 -2.50 15.82 -0.32
N LYS A 156 -3.53 15.73 0.52
CA LYS A 156 -4.27 16.92 0.99
C LYS A 156 -3.44 17.79 1.93
N MET A 157 -2.65 17.19 2.82
CA MET A 157 -1.75 17.89 3.75
C MET A 157 -0.68 18.70 3.00
N LYS A 158 -0.28 18.24 1.81
CA LYS A 158 0.78 18.84 1.00
C LYS A 158 0.27 19.49 -0.29
N GLU A 159 -1.02 19.83 -0.34
CA GLU A 159 -1.65 20.41 -1.53
C GLU A 159 -0.89 21.63 -2.05
N GLU A 160 -0.54 22.59 -1.19
CA GLU A 160 0.15 23.82 -1.62
C GLU A 160 1.54 23.51 -2.21
N GLU A 161 2.34 22.67 -1.55
CA GLU A 161 3.67 22.28 -2.02
C GLU A 161 3.59 21.49 -3.33
N LEU A 162 2.61 20.59 -3.45
CA LEU A 162 2.39 19.79 -4.65
C LEU A 162 1.99 20.65 -5.85
N LEU A 163 1.19 21.70 -5.66
CA LEU A 163 0.81 22.64 -6.72
C LEU A 163 1.98 23.51 -7.19
N MET A 164 3.06 23.61 -6.40
CA MET A 164 4.29 24.31 -6.78
C MET A 164 5.34 23.39 -7.44
N ALA A 165 5.11 22.07 -7.46
CA ALA A 165 5.99 21.11 -8.09
C ALA A 165 6.01 21.29 -9.62
N ASN A 166 7.19 21.20 -10.24
CA ASN A 166 7.34 21.38 -11.69
C ASN A 166 7.68 20.08 -12.41
N HIS A 167 8.15 19.07 -11.66
CA HIS A 167 8.57 17.79 -12.20
C HIS A 167 8.09 16.63 -11.32
N VAL A 168 7.99 15.44 -11.92
CA VAL A 168 7.65 14.19 -11.21
C VAL A 168 8.56 13.95 -10.00
N GLY A 169 9.86 14.26 -10.11
CA GLY A 169 10.81 14.12 -9.01
C GLY A 169 10.47 14.98 -7.79
N ASP A 170 9.96 16.20 -8.00
CA ASP A 170 9.56 17.09 -6.91
C ASP A 170 8.38 16.49 -6.13
N VAL A 171 7.39 15.97 -6.85
CA VAL A 171 6.22 15.30 -6.26
C VAL A 171 6.66 14.11 -5.40
N ILE A 172 7.53 13.24 -5.94
CA ILE A 172 8.06 12.09 -5.20
C ILE A 172 8.78 12.55 -3.93
N ASN A 173 9.66 13.54 -4.04
CA ASN A 173 10.43 14.05 -2.91
C ASN A 173 9.53 14.67 -1.83
N ILE A 174 8.55 15.49 -2.20
CA ILE A 174 7.58 16.08 -1.27
C ILE A 174 6.85 14.97 -0.52
N ILE A 175 6.33 13.98 -1.25
CA ILE A 175 5.55 12.89 -0.67
C ILE A 175 6.42 12.03 0.25
N GLN A 176 7.60 11.58 -0.20
CA GLN A 176 8.49 10.73 0.60
C GLN A 176 9.01 11.45 1.85
N ASN A 177 9.41 12.72 1.72
CA ASN A 177 9.82 13.53 2.87
C ASN A 177 8.67 13.67 3.86
N THR A 178 7.44 13.87 3.38
CA THR A 178 6.26 13.96 4.25
C THR A 178 6.03 12.66 4.98
N THR A 179 5.96 11.52 4.27
CA THR A 179 5.66 10.24 4.91
C THR A 179 6.72 9.84 5.92
N HIS A 180 8.02 10.03 5.62
CA HIS A 180 9.10 9.66 6.54
C HIS A 180 9.15 10.50 7.82
N HIS A 181 8.58 11.72 7.82
CA HIS A 181 8.61 12.63 8.97
C HIS A 181 7.24 12.81 9.64
N LEU A 182 6.25 12.02 9.25
CA LEU A 182 4.90 12.09 9.80
C LEU A 182 4.81 11.34 11.13
N PHE A 183 5.47 11.86 12.17
CA PHE A 183 5.50 11.27 13.52
C PHE A 183 4.25 11.54 14.34
N ASP A 184 3.44 12.53 13.93
CA ASP A 184 2.15 12.82 14.56
C ASP A 184 1.02 12.11 13.80
N PRO A 185 0.49 10.99 14.32
CA PRO A 185 -0.63 10.29 13.71
C PRO A 185 -1.93 11.08 13.80
N ASP A 186 -2.11 11.96 14.78
CA ASP A 186 -3.38 12.64 14.99
C ASP A 186 -3.63 13.64 13.87
N GLU A 187 -2.59 14.36 13.41
CA GLU A 187 -2.70 15.24 12.24
C GLU A 187 -3.18 14.46 11.01
N LEU A 188 -2.56 13.31 10.71
CA LEU A 188 -2.94 12.46 9.58
C LEU A 188 -4.40 11.99 9.69
N LEU A 189 -4.78 11.47 10.85
CA LEU A 189 -6.12 10.92 11.10
C LEU A 189 -7.20 12.02 11.03
N ILE A 190 -6.93 13.21 11.56
CA ILE A 190 -7.84 14.37 11.48
C ILE A 190 -8.06 14.76 10.01
N VAL A 191 -7.00 14.87 9.21
CA VAL A 191 -7.17 15.19 7.78
C VAL A 191 -7.95 14.09 7.07
N ALA A 192 -7.62 12.83 7.34
CA ALA A 192 -8.24 11.67 6.72
C ALA A 192 -9.74 11.53 7.00
N PHE A 193 -10.18 11.79 8.24
CA PHE A 193 -11.56 11.53 8.66
C PHE A 193 -12.42 12.79 8.78
N ASP A 194 -11.86 13.93 9.20
CA ASP A 194 -12.64 15.15 9.42
C ASP A 194 -12.65 16.06 8.19
N LYS A 195 -11.47 16.34 7.62
CA LYS A 195 -11.37 17.31 6.50
C LYS A 195 -11.83 16.74 5.17
N LEU A 196 -11.50 15.48 4.90
CA LEU A 196 -11.95 14.78 3.68
C LEU A 196 -13.38 14.22 3.83
N GLY A 197 -13.88 14.21 5.06
CA GLY A 197 -15.12 13.58 5.50
C GLY A 197 -15.02 12.06 5.45
N PHE A 198 -15.66 11.38 6.40
CA PHE A 198 -15.83 9.92 6.33
C PHE A 198 -16.33 9.57 4.93
N MET A 199 -15.61 8.70 4.21
CA MET A 199 -15.99 8.31 2.86
C MET A 199 -17.36 7.60 2.92
N SER A 200 -18.45 8.37 2.84
CA SER A 200 -19.82 7.86 2.70
C SER A 200 -20.04 7.26 1.31
N THR A 201 -19.16 7.59 0.36
CA THR A 201 -19.05 6.87 -0.90
C THR A 201 -18.80 5.40 -0.59
N ASN A 202 -19.71 4.53 -1.05
CA ASN A 202 -19.56 3.10 -0.92
C ASN A 202 -18.31 2.65 -1.70
N ILE A 203 -17.15 2.62 -1.04
CA ILE A 203 -15.86 2.26 -1.65
C ILE A 203 -15.92 0.89 -2.30
N SER A 204 -16.70 -0.04 -1.74
CA SER A 204 -16.96 -1.34 -2.36
C SER A 204 -17.62 -1.21 -3.73
N LYS A 205 -18.46 -0.18 -3.95
CA LYS A 205 -19.04 0.13 -5.27
C LYS A 205 -17.98 0.69 -6.23
N GLU A 206 -17.10 1.58 -5.77
CA GLU A 206 -16.03 2.12 -6.62
C GLU A 206 -15.01 1.05 -7.01
N ARG A 207 -14.66 0.13 -6.10
CA ARG A 207 -13.82 -1.06 -6.39
C ARG A 207 -14.44 -1.91 -7.50
N LYS A 208 -15.70 -2.33 -7.33
CA LYS A 208 -16.45 -3.10 -8.33
C LYS A 208 -16.56 -2.42 -9.69
N LYS A 209 -16.60 -1.09 -9.71
CA LYS A 209 -16.61 -0.30 -10.95
C LYS A 209 -15.25 -0.37 -11.66
N GLN A 210 -14.14 -0.40 -10.93
CA GLN A 210 -12.79 -0.40 -11.49
C GLN A 210 -12.28 -1.80 -11.86
N GLU A 211 -12.73 -2.84 -11.16
CA GLU A 211 -12.35 -4.25 -11.38
C GLU A 211 -12.32 -4.67 -12.87
N PRO A 212 -13.37 -4.49 -13.69
CA PRO A 212 -13.35 -4.95 -15.08
C PRO A 212 -12.26 -4.29 -15.93
N ALA A 213 -12.00 -3.01 -15.68
CA ALA A 213 -11.02 -2.24 -16.42
C ALA A 213 -9.59 -2.62 -16.04
N VAL A 214 -9.36 -2.98 -14.77
CA VAL A 214 -8.08 -3.55 -14.31
C VAL A 214 -7.84 -4.91 -14.97
N MET A 215 -8.83 -5.80 -14.93
CA MET A 215 -8.68 -7.15 -15.49
C MET A 215 -8.41 -7.11 -17.00
N ALA A 216 -9.12 -6.25 -17.74
CA ALA A 216 -8.89 -6.06 -19.17
C ALA A 216 -7.46 -5.56 -19.49
N GLU A 217 -6.92 -4.66 -18.66
CA GLU A 217 -5.56 -4.16 -18.82
C GLU A 217 -4.51 -5.25 -18.51
N LEU A 218 -4.70 -6.02 -17.44
CA LEU A 218 -3.82 -7.13 -17.07
C LEU A 218 -3.81 -8.22 -18.15
N ASP A 219 -4.97 -8.60 -18.67
CA ASP A 219 -5.11 -9.55 -19.78
C ASP A 219 -4.39 -9.06 -21.04
N GLN A 220 -4.52 -7.77 -21.35
CA GLN A 220 -3.84 -7.19 -22.50
C GLN A 220 -2.31 -7.22 -22.31
N ARG A 221 -1.81 -6.93 -21.11
CA ARG A 221 -0.39 -7.01 -20.77
C ARG A 221 0.14 -8.44 -20.90
N LEU A 222 -0.59 -9.43 -20.38
CA LEU A 222 -0.27 -10.85 -20.52
C LEU A 222 -0.18 -11.30 -21.98
N ARG A 223 -1.14 -10.89 -22.82
CA ARG A 223 -1.11 -11.21 -24.26
C ARG A 223 0.11 -10.62 -24.95
N ARG A 224 0.50 -9.37 -24.63
CA ARG A 224 1.69 -8.72 -25.20
C ARG A 224 2.98 -9.44 -24.83
N LEU A 225 3.11 -9.86 -23.58
CA LEU A 225 4.27 -10.63 -23.09
C LEU A 225 4.37 -12.00 -23.77
N ASN A 226 3.24 -12.68 -23.96
CA ASN A 226 3.22 -13.95 -24.66
C ASN A 226 3.56 -13.81 -26.14
N SER A 227 3.16 -12.72 -26.80
CA SER A 227 3.58 -12.46 -28.19
C SER A 227 5.07 -12.14 -28.31
N SER A 228 5.64 -11.33 -27.41
CA SER A 228 7.09 -11.03 -27.46
C SER A 228 7.97 -12.26 -27.24
N ASN A 229 7.53 -13.18 -26.37
CA ASN A 229 8.26 -14.42 -26.10
C ASN A 229 8.22 -15.42 -27.27
N LEU A 230 7.23 -15.32 -28.16
CA LEU A 230 7.15 -16.15 -29.38
C LEU A 230 8.10 -15.60 -30.47
N ASP A 231 8.23 -14.28 -30.56
CA ASP A 231 9.11 -13.62 -31.53
C ASP A 231 10.61 -13.76 -31.16
N GLU A 232 10.96 -13.85 -29.87
CA GLU A 232 12.36 -14.06 -29.42
C GLU A 232 12.86 -15.52 -29.53
N ASN A 233 11.95 -16.49 -29.68
CA ASN A 233 12.28 -17.92 -29.82
C ASN A 233 12.16 -18.45 -31.26
N SER A 234 12.00 -17.55 -32.24
CA SER A 234 11.87 -17.85 -33.67
C SER A 234 13.12 -17.44 -34.44
#